data_AF-A0A816E1X7-F1
#
_entry.id   AF-A0A816E1X7-F1
#
_cell.length_a   1.000
_cell.length_b   1.000
_cell.length_c   1.000
_cell.angle_alpha   90.00
_cell.angle_beta   90.00
_cell.angle_gamma   90.00
#
_symmetry.space_group_name_H-M   'P 1'
#
loop_
_entity.id
_entity.type
_entity.pdbx_description
1 polymer ?
#
loop_
_entity_poly.entity_id
_entity_poly.type
_entity_poly.pdbx_seq_one_letter_code
_entity_poly.pdbx_strand_id
1 'polypeptide(L)'
;MASSSRTVDKFACETSRYLLPTFRRPGYREIMDTHVEHDPEHEVFPIWTKEDGQYYRIINTALLNDNYDVLKKNVKFINSLRRAIRDNNAKESVKVYRGLCIPSKHVNQEYK
;
A
#
# COMPACT_ATOMS: atom_id res chain seq x y z
N MET A 1 33.36 -16.87 19.88
CA MET A 1 31.94 -17.08 19.52
C MET A 1 31.44 -15.82 18.83
N ALA A 2 31.39 -15.82 17.49
CA ALA A 2 31.02 -14.64 16.71
C ALA A 2 29.50 -14.58 16.56
N SER A 3 28.89 -13.49 17.03
CA SER A 3 27.46 -13.20 16.89
C SER A 3 27.15 -12.89 15.43
N SER A 4 26.49 -13.83 14.75
CA SER A 4 25.89 -13.60 13.44
C SER A 4 24.69 -12.64 13.60
N SER A 5 24.95 -11.34 13.53
CA SER A 5 23.94 -10.32 13.31
C SER A 5 23.23 -10.62 11.99
N ARG A 6 22.01 -11.16 12.06
CA ARG A 6 21.13 -11.25 10.89
C ARG A 6 20.80 -9.82 10.48
N THR A 7 21.43 -9.34 9.43
CA THR A 7 20.99 -8.15 8.70
C THR A 7 19.63 -8.49 8.10
N VAL A 8 18.58 -8.15 8.84
CA VAL A 8 17.24 -8.10 8.29
C VAL A 8 17.28 -7.00 7.25
N ASP A 9 17.25 -7.39 5.96
CA ASP A 9 17.02 -6.48 4.84
C ASP A 9 15.66 -5.82 5.06
N LYS A 10 15.67 -4.74 5.84
CA LYS A 10 14.53 -3.88 6.05
C LYS A 10 14.33 -3.15 4.73
N PHE A 11 13.29 -3.56 4.01
CA PHE A 11 12.69 -2.86 2.88
C PHE A 11 12.97 -1.34 2.95
N ALA A 12 13.99 -0.88 2.22
CA ALA A 12 14.40 0.51 2.24
C ALA A 12 13.42 1.28 1.34
N CYS A 13 12.32 1.71 1.93
CA CYS A 13 11.42 2.65 1.26
C CYS A 13 12.18 3.96 1.10
N GLU A 14 12.69 4.24 -0.11
CA GLU A 14 13.39 5.50 -0.46
C GLU A 14 12.46 6.72 -0.36
N THR A 15 11.15 6.49 -0.22
CA THR A 15 10.19 7.54 0.15
C THR A 15 10.52 8.03 1.57
N SER A 16 10.92 9.30 1.69
CA SER A 16 11.18 9.95 2.98
C SER A 16 10.14 9.56 4.02
N ARG A 17 10.56 9.16 5.23
CA ARG A 17 9.65 8.72 6.30
C ARG A 17 8.56 9.74 6.60
N TYR A 18 8.83 11.03 6.41
CA TYR A 18 7.89 12.13 6.60
C TYR A 18 6.80 12.22 5.53
N LEU A 19 6.97 11.56 4.38
CA LEU A 19 5.98 11.46 3.33
C LEU A 19 5.01 10.29 3.56
N LEU A 20 5.32 9.37 4.48
CA LEU A 20 4.44 8.25 4.79
C LEU A 20 3.23 8.76 5.61
N PRO A 21 2.00 8.37 5.26
CA PRO A 21 0.79 8.79 5.99
C PRO A 21 0.85 8.49 7.50
N THR A 22 1.56 7.43 7.89
CA THR A 22 1.76 7.01 9.28
C THR A 22 2.53 8.02 10.15
N PHE A 23 3.41 8.83 9.54
CA PHE A 23 4.13 9.89 10.26
C PHE A 23 3.41 11.23 10.19
N ARG A 24 2.56 11.43 9.17
CA ARG A 24 1.84 12.69 8.96
C ARG A 24 0.70 12.90 9.96
N ARG A 25 0.05 11.84 10.46
CA ARG A 25 -1.06 11.98 11.42
C ARG A 25 -1.12 10.86 12.48
N PRO A 26 -1.32 11.19 13.77
CA PRO A 26 -1.40 10.22 14.87
C PRO A 26 -2.47 9.13 14.67
N GLY A 27 -3.63 9.48 14.11
CA GLY A 27 -4.76 8.56 13.93
C GLY A 27 -4.48 7.38 12.98
N TYR A 28 -3.50 7.49 12.08
CA TYR A 28 -3.14 6.38 11.21
C TYR A 28 -2.56 5.18 11.97
N ARG A 29 -2.00 5.42 13.15
CA ARG A 29 -1.46 4.36 14.00
C ARG A 29 -2.58 3.45 14.50
N GLU A 30 -3.73 4.01 14.85
CA GLU A 30 -4.92 3.26 15.26
C GLU A 30 -5.40 2.31 14.17
N ILE A 31 -5.35 2.75 12.91
CA ILE A 31 -5.70 1.92 11.74
C ILE A 31 -4.71 0.75 11.58
N MET A 32 -3.42 1.01 11.78
CA MET A 32 -2.36 -0.03 11.72
C MET A 32 -2.48 -1.06 12.84
N ASP A 33 -2.84 -0.61 14.04
CA ASP A 33 -2.87 -1.44 15.24
C ASP A 33 -4.19 -2.24 15.38
N THR A 34 -5.18 -1.98 14.53
CA THR A 34 -6.46 -2.69 14.53
C THR A 34 -6.26 -4.16 14.10
N HIS A 35 -6.47 -5.08 15.05
CA HIS A 35 -6.46 -6.52 14.78
C HIS A 35 -7.57 -6.91 13.82
N VAL A 36 -7.26 -7.75 12.83
CA VAL A 36 -8.25 -8.31 11.90
C VAL A 36 -8.24 -9.82 12.02
N GLU A 37 -9.43 -10.38 12.27
CA GLU A 37 -9.64 -11.81 12.32
C GLU A 37 -9.45 -12.46 10.95
N HIS A 38 -9.28 -13.78 10.94
CA HIS A 38 -8.95 -14.54 9.75
C HIS A 38 -10.18 -14.67 8.84
N ASP A 39 -10.45 -13.64 8.03
CA ASP A 39 -11.32 -13.82 6.88
C ASP A 39 -10.61 -14.74 5.86
N PRO A 40 -11.35 -15.62 5.16
CA PRO A 40 -10.76 -16.47 4.14
C PRO A 40 -10.12 -15.60 3.06
N GLU A 41 -8.81 -15.77 2.89
CA GLU A 41 -7.93 -14.95 2.04
C GLU A 41 -8.34 -14.91 0.55
N HIS A 42 -9.29 -15.76 0.15
CA HIS A 42 -9.64 -16.02 -1.24
C HIS A 42 -10.38 -14.90 -1.97
N GLU A 43 -10.87 -13.85 -1.29
CA GLU A 43 -11.63 -12.77 -1.96
C GLU A 43 -10.97 -11.39 -1.94
N VAL A 44 -9.85 -11.20 -1.23
CA VAL A 44 -9.28 -9.85 -1.01
C VAL A 44 -8.74 -9.22 -2.30
N PHE A 45 -7.95 -9.97 -3.08
CA PHE A 45 -7.37 -9.46 -4.34
C PHE A 45 -8.42 -9.26 -5.45
N PRO A 46 -9.40 -10.17 -5.65
CA PRO A 46 -10.55 -9.90 -6.49
C PRO A 46 -11.26 -8.61 -6.08
N ILE A 47 -11.64 -8.42 -4.80
CA ILE A 47 -12.34 -7.21 -4.35
C ILE A 47 -11.50 -5.93 -4.56
N TRP A 48 -10.18 -6.02 -4.36
CA TRP A 48 -9.27 -4.90 -4.64
C TRP A 48 -9.28 -4.47 -6.12
N THR A 49 -9.52 -5.42 -7.04
CA THR A 49 -9.36 -5.25 -8.49
C THR A 49 -10.66 -5.28 -9.30
N LYS A 50 -11.79 -5.73 -8.74
CA LYS A 50 -13.05 -5.99 -9.48
C LYS A 50 -13.74 -4.70 -9.96
N GLU A 51 -14.36 -4.82 -11.14
CA GLU A 51 -15.34 -3.92 -11.79
C GLU A 51 -15.08 -2.41 -11.60
N ASP A 52 -13.94 -1.92 -12.08
CA ASP A 52 -13.46 -0.52 -12.03
C ASP A 52 -12.75 -0.09 -10.74
N GLY A 53 -12.17 -1.04 -10.00
CA GLY A 53 -11.18 -0.73 -8.97
C GLY A 53 -11.67 0.29 -7.95
N GLN A 54 -12.95 0.24 -7.58
CA GLN A 54 -13.53 1.17 -6.61
C GLN A 54 -12.71 1.18 -5.32
N TYR A 55 -12.38 0.02 -4.77
CA TYR A 55 -11.53 -0.07 -3.58
C TYR A 55 -10.12 0.45 -3.84
N TYR A 56 -9.50 0.06 -4.95
CA TYR A 56 -8.20 0.60 -5.38
C TYR A 56 -8.21 2.14 -5.42
N ARG A 57 -9.20 2.73 -6.09
CA ARG A 57 -9.33 4.17 -6.29
C ARG A 57 -9.67 4.89 -4.99
N ILE A 58 -10.67 4.42 -4.26
CA ILE A 58 -11.15 5.03 -3.01
C ILE A 58 -10.02 5.04 -1.98
N ILE A 59 -9.38 3.89 -1.74
CA ILE A 59 -8.34 3.78 -0.72
C ILE A 59 -7.09 4.55 -1.14
N ASN A 60 -6.62 4.42 -2.38
CA ASN A 60 -5.44 5.19 -2.81
C ASN A 60 -5.69 6.70 -2.81
N THR A 61 -6.88 7.15 -3.19
CA THR A 61 -7.26 8.58 -3.11
C THR A 61 -7.32 9.04 -1.66
N ALA A 62 -7.87 8.23 -0.76
CA ALA A 62 -7.91 8.54 0.66
C ALA A 62 -6.51 8.59 1.30
N LEU A 63 -5.60 7.70 0.89
CA LEU A 63 -4.20 7.71 1.31
C LEU A 63 -3.44 8.95 0.79
N LEU A 64 -3.70 9.36 -0.47
CA LEU A 64 -3.08 10.55 -1.05
C LEU A 64 -3.57 11.84 -0.38
N ASN A 65 -4.86 11.92 -0.07
CA ASN A 65 -5.50 13.10 0.52
C ASN A 65 -5.57 13.06 2.06
N ASP A 66 -4.96 12.07 2.71
CA ASP A 66 -5.01 11.88 4.16
C ASP A 66 -6.45 11.85 4.75
N ASN A 67 -7.41 11.28 4.03
CA ASN A 67 -8.81 11.20 4.46
C ASN A 67 -9.01 10.07 5.49
N TYR A 68 -8.90 10.42 6.78
CA TYR A 68 -8.96 9.48 7.89
C TYR A 68 -10.31 8.73 7.98
N ASP A 69 -11.44 9.40 7.76
CA ASP A 69 -12.76 8.78 7.93
C ASP A 69 -13.00 7.66 6.92
N VAL A 70 -12.58 7.86 5.67
CA VAL A 70 -12.65 6.83 4.63
C VAL A 70 -11.74 5.65 4.97
N LEU A 71 -10.56 5.90 5.51
CA LEU A 71 -9.62 4.84 5.87
C LEU A 71 -10.08 4.05 7.09
N LYS A 72 -10.64 4.73 8.10
CA LYS A 72 -11.23 4.10 9.28
C LYS A 72 -12.42 3.22 8.91
N LYS A 73 -13.30 3.70 8.02
CA LYS A 73 -14.43 2.90 7.51
C LYS A 73 -13.98 1.61 6.83
N ASN A 74 -12.81 1.62 6.18
CA ASN A 74 -12.28 0.49 5.42
C ASN A 74 -11.14 -0.26 6.15
N VAL A 75 -10.95 -0.04 7.45
CA VAL A 75 -9.79 -0.56 8.20
C VAL A 75 -9.62 -2.08 8.11
N LYS A 76 -10.72 -2.84 8.22
CA LYS A 76 -10.70 -4.30 8.15
C LYS A 76 -10.14 -4.77 6.81
N PHE A 77 -10.69 -4.26 5.71
CA PHE A 77 -10.25 -4.59 4.36
C PHE A 77 -8.78 -4.20 4.11
N ILE A 78 -8.38 -2.98 4.52
CA ILE A 78 -7.00 -2.51 4.37
C ILE A 78 -6.01 -3.45 5.08
N ASN A 79 -6.33 -3.87 6.29
CA ASN A 79 -5.46 -4.76 7.06
C ASN A 79 -5.48 -6.20 6.54
N SER A 80 -6.61 -6.71 6.05
CA SER A 80 -6.66 -7.99 5.31
C SER A 80 -5.79 -7.95 4.05
N LEU A 81 -5.82 -6.85 3.28
CA LEU A 81 -4.98 -6.66 2.10
C LEU A 81 -3.49 -6.60 2.45
N ARG A 82 -3.11 -5.87 3.50
CA ARG A 82 -1.71 -5.82 3.97
C ARG A 82 -1.19 -7.19 4.35
N ARG A 83 -2.01 -7.97 5.05
CA ARG A 83 -1.67 -9.34 5.43
C ARG A 83 -1.51 -10.22 4.19
N ALA A 84 -2.48 -10.21 3.27
CA ALA A 84 -2.41 -10.98 2.03
C ALA A 84 -1.15 -10.63 1.19
N ILE A 85 -0.73 -9.36 1.16
CA ILE A 85 0.52 -8.94 0.51
C ILE A 85 1.76 -9.48 1.24
N ARG A 86 1.78 -9.43 2.58
CA ARG A 86 2.90 -9.95 3.38
C ARG A 86 3.04 -11.46 3.26
N ASP A 87 1.91 -12.16 3.20
CA ASP A 87 1.88 -13.62 3.12
C ASP A 87 2.23 -14.07 1.69
N ASN A 88 2.01 -13.20 0.68
CA ASN A 88 2.51 -13.35 -0.70
C ASN A 88 4.04 -13.14 -0.76
N ASN A 89 4.77 -14.20 -0.44
CA ASN A 89 6.23 -14.24 -0.47
C ASN A 89 6.75 -14.60 -1.86
N ALA A 90 6.70 -13.67 -2.82
CA ALA A 90 7.46 -13.80 -4.05
C ALA A 90 8.97 -13.81 -3.70
N LYS A 91 9.62 -14.97 -3.82
CA LYS A 91 11.04 -15.17 -3.49
C LYS A 91 11.97 -14.85 -4.66
N GLU A 92 11.40 -14.63 -5.84
CA GLU A 92 12.13 -14.34 -7.07
C GLU A 92 12.02 -12.87 -7.42
N SER A 93 13.10 -12.31 -7.95
CA SER A 93 13.09 -10.96 -8.50
C SER A 93 12.27 -10.95 -9.79
N VAL A 94 11.18 -10.18 -9.79
CA VAL A 94 10.27 -10.05 -10.94
C VAL A 94 10.24 -8.59 -11.40
N LYS A 95 10.31 -8.37 -12.72
CA LYS A 95 10.10 -7.05 -13.31
C LYS A 95 8.60 -6.73 -13.33
N VAL A 96 8.22 -5.58 -12.76
CA VAL A 96 6.83 -5.11 -12.71
C VAL A 96 6.69 -3.85 -13.55
N TYR A 97 5.61 -3.78 -14.34
CA TYR A 97 5.31 -2.65 -15.21
C TYR A 97 3.96 -2.04 -14.86
N ARG A 98 3.85 -0.71 -14.93
CA ARG A 98 2.60 0.03 -14.70
C ARG A 98 2.47 1.16 -15.72
N GLY A 99 1.34 1.18 -16.43
CA GLY A 99 0.95 2.32 -17.25
C GLY A 99 0.46 3.48 -16.37
N LEU A 100 0.92 4.70 -16.65
CA LEU A 100 0.44 5.91 -16.02
C LEU A 100 -0.29 6.75 -17.07
N CYS A 101 -1.53 7.14 -16.76
CA CYS A 101 -2.24 8.13 -17.55
C CYS A 101 -1.89 9.52 -17.00
N ILE A 102 -1.07 10.27 -17.75
CA ILE A 102 -0.66 11.63 -17.38
C ILE A 102 -1.50 12.61 -18.22
N PRO A 103 -2.21 13.57 -17.60
CA PRO A 103 -2.93 14.58 -18.35
C PRO A 103 -1.99 15.36 -19.27
N SER A 104 -2.40 15.66 -20.50
CA SER A 104 -1.54 16.30 -21.52
C SER A 104 -0.91 17.62 -21.05
N LYS A 105 -1.58 18.36 -20.16
CA LYS A 105 -1.06 19.58 -19.51
C LYS A 105 0.19 19.39 -18.64
N HIS A 106 0.53 18.15 -18.30
CA HIS A 106 1.70 17.79 -17.50
C HIS A 106 2.78 17.08 -18.32
N VAL A 107 2.61 16.97 -19.64
CA VAL A 107 3.58 16.35 -20.55
C VAL A 107 4.26 17.46 -21.36
N ASN A 108 5.47 17.83 -20.96
CA ASN A 108 6.35 18.65 -21.80
C ASN A 108 7.16 17.70 -22.68
N GLN A 109 6.68 17.44 -23.89
CA GLN A 109 7.43 16.68 -24.87
C GLN A 109 8.49 17.59 -25.49
N GLU A 110 9.72 17.54 -24.96
CA GLU A 110 10.87 18.20 -25.58
C GLU A 110 11.30 17.40 -26.82
N TYR A 111 10.61 17.60 -27.94
CA TYR A 111 11.17 17.27 -29.25
C TYR A 111 11.83 18.52 -29.84
N LYS A 112 13.15 18.44 -30.02
CA LYS A 112 13.90 19.30 -30.94
C LYS A 112 14.03 18.59 -32.28
#